data_AF-A0AAU3L475-F1
#
_entry.id   AF-A0AAU3L475-F1
#
_cell.length_a   1.000
_cell.length_b   1.000
_cell.length_c   1.000
_cell.angle_alpha   90.00
_cell.angle_beta   90.00
_cell.angle_gamma   90.00
#
_symmetry.space_group_name_H-M   'P 1'
#
loop_
_entity.id
_entity.type
_entity.pdbx_description
1 polymer ?
#
loop_
_entity_poly.entity_id
_entity_poly.type
_entity_poly.pdbx_seq_one_letter_code
_entity_poly.pdbx_strand_id
1 'polypeptide(L)'
;MNREDAASPENRNDDEARHLAWLLPPPVTEDLSPERFRHQKELLMNHIDADSRRDLPAQPTTRPTSRLLRPALLVPVSAMALAGILAGGLALGTDNEDRTTTATATQGTGGLLHHLSTVALTSEAPVVRDDQFLYTRSKVREAEIRSDKTVLSPLTETESWAPQDPRPLKKIGLTRVNGKDEVGNAQLGDDNGTPAGLSRPTYDWLASLPTDPDELLAYLRTHVRKDAEQEIDQTVFEQIGVLLGGVLPPKTAATLYRAAANIPGVKEAPDAKDAIGRTGLGIAREDTKHGDRTEWVFDKDDYSFLGSRQYRTKDAPYAKAGTLLYSTAEMEHAIVDKAGQVPGKAPESTGKQQAG
;
A
#
# COMPACT_ATOMS: atom_id res chain seq x y z
N MET A 1 70.84 0.58 12.77
CA MET A 1 70.64 -0.69 12.06
C MET A 1 69.15 -1.01 12.11
N ASN A 2 68.50 -0.77 10.98
CA ASN A 2 67.16 -1.15 10.48
C ASN A 2 66.05 -1.54 11.47
N ARG A 3 65.00 -0.70 11.49
CA ARG A 3 63.64 -1.00 11.92
C ARG A 3 62.90 -1.51 10.68
N GLU A 4 62.52 -2.79 10.65
CA GLU A 4 61.58 -3.31 9.65
C GLU A 4 60.17 -3.03 10.16
N ASP A 5 59.47 -2.11 9.51
CA ASP A 5 58.05 -1.83 9.70
C ASP A 5 57.23 -2.97 9.07
N ALA A 6 56.67 -3.84 9.91
CA ALA A 6 55.59 -4.73 9.50
C ALA A 6 54.30 -3.90 9.37
N ALA A 7 53.90 -3.63 8.13
CA ALA A 7 52.64 -2.96 7.82
C ALA A 7 51.44 -3.80 8.32
N SER A 8 50.55 -3.12 9.05
CA SER A 8 49.29 -3.65 9.58
C SER A 8 48.37 -4.18 8.45
N PRO A 9 47.63 -5.29 8.64
CA PRO A 9 46.77 -5.90 7.61
C PRO A 9 45.65 -4.98 7.09
N GLU A 10 45.32 -3.92 7.82
CA GLU A 10 44.36 -2.88 7.43
C GLU A 10 44.80 -2.10 6.17
N ASN A 11 46.11 -1.85 6.02
CA ASN A 11 46.65 -1.02 4.93
C ASN A 11 46.59 -1.72 3.56
N ARG A 12 46.55 -3.06 3.53
CA ARG A 12 46.46 -3.85 2.29
C ARG A 12 45.09 -3.76 1.63
N ASN A 13 44.02 -3.72 2.44
CA ASN A 13 42.65 -3.63 1.92
C ASN A 13 42.37 -2.24 1.33
N ASP A 14 42.93 -1.18 1.92
CA ASP A 14 42.83 0.18 1.40
C ASP A 14 43.58 0.34 0.08
N ASP A 15 44.74 -0.31 -0.07
CA ASP A 15 45.51 -0.29 -1.31
C ASP A 15 44.84 -1.12 -2.42
N GLU A 16 44.19 -2.25 -2.10
CA GLU A 16 43.37 -3.00 -3.06
C GLU A 16 42.13 -2.23 -3.49
N ALA A 17 41.43 -1.57 -2.57
CA ALA A 17 40.28 -0.72 -2.87
C ALA A 17 40.68 0.45 -3.80
N ARG A 18 41.85 1.05 -3.57
CA ARG A 18 42.42 2.10 -4.43
C ARG A 18 42.86 1.58 -5.80
N HIS A 19 43.37 0.35 -5.87
CA HIS A 19 43.76 -0.28 -7.12
C HIS A 19 42.53 -0.60 -8.01
N LEU A 20 41.45 -1.07 -7.40
CA LEU A 20 40.18 -1.34 -8.09
C LEU A 20 39.48 -0.06 -8.55
N ALA A 21 39.56 1.02 -7.78
CA ALA A 21 39.01 2.32 -8.15
C ALA A 21 39.66 2.93 -9.41
N TRP A 22 40.91 2.55 -9.72
CA TRP A 22 41.64 3.05 -10.89
C TRP A 22 41.35 2.26 -12.19
N LEU A 23 40.76 1.06 -12.06
CA LEU A 23 40.29 0.24 -13.19
C LEU A 23 38.89 0.65 -13.68
N LEU A 24 38.19 1.50 -12.90
CA LEU A 24 36.92 2.06 -13.30
C LEU A 24 37.19 3.27 -14.21
N PRO A 25 36.50 3.39 -15.37
CA PRO A 25 36.56 4.62 -16.15
C PRO A 25 36.14 5.80 -15.26
N PRO A 26 36.78 6.98 -15.40
CA PRO A 26 36.39 8.15 -14.62
C PRO A 26 34.89 8.37 -14.80
N PRO A 27 34.14 8.64 -13.71
CA PRO A 27 32.71 8.90 -13.83
C PRO A 27 32.53 10.04 -14.81
N VAL A 28 31.59 9.88 -15.74
CA VAL A 28 31.20 10.96 -16.64
C VAL A 28 30.75 12.11 -15.75
N THR A 29 31.60 13.11 -15.60
CA THR A 29 31.22 14.36 -14.93
C THR A 29 30.33 15.10 -15.90
N GLU A 30 29.03 14.84 -15.84
CA GLU A 30 28.07 15.89 -16.19
C GLU A 30 28.40 17.07 -15.29
N ASP A 31 28.70 18.21 -15.92
CA ASP A 31 29.09 19.45 -15.26
C ASP A 31 27.85 20.01 -14.54
N LEU A 32 27.54 19.43 -13.38
CA LEU A 32 26.42 19.81 -12.55
C LEU A 32 26.76 21.16 -11.90
N SER A 33 25.86 22.13 -12.09
CA SER A 33 26.00 23.43 -11.42
C SER A 33 26.19 23.24 -9.90
N PRO A 34 27.02 24.06 -9.23
CA PRO A 34 27.36 23.88 -7.81
C PRO A 34 26.17 23.77 -6.86
N GLU A 35 25.01 24.31 -7.24
CA GLU A 35 23.76 24.24 -6.49
C GLU A 35 23.07 22.88 -6.62
N ARG A 36 23.10 22.25 -7.81
CA ARG A 36 22.58 20.88 -8.02
C ARG A 36 23.42 19.85 -7.29
N PHE A 37 24.74 20.04 -7.25
CA PHE A 37 25.64 19.20 -6.49
C PHE A 37 25.37 19.29 -4.97
N ARG A 38 25.09 20.48 -4.44
CA ARG A 38 24.72 20.64 -3.01
C ARG A 38 23.38 19.99 -2.69
N HIS A 39 22.39 20.12 -3.57
CA HIS A 39 21.08 19.52 -3.37
C HIS A 39 21.11 17.99 -3.39
N GLN A 40 21.84 17.39 -4.33
CA GLN A 40 22.03 15.93 -4.33
C GLN A 40 22.87 15.45 -3.15
N LYS A 41 23.86 16.24 -2.72
CA LYS A 41 24.60 15.97 -1.50
C LYS A 41 23.69 16.01 -0.27
N GLU A 42 22.77 16.97 -0.17
CA GLU A 42 21.81 17.08 0.94
C GLU A 42 20.82 15.91 0.98
N LEU A 43 20.32 15.46 -0.18
CA LEU A 43 19.46 14.28 -0.28
C LEU A 43 20.19 12.99 0.11
N LEU A 44 21.46 12.85 -0.28
CA LEU A 44 22.29 11.71 0.11
C LEU A 44 22.66 11.75 1.60
N MET A 45 22.99 12.93 2.16
CA MET A 45 23.29 13.10 3.58
C MET A 45 22.07 12.85 4.47
N ASN A 46 20.86 13.25 4.03
CA ASN A 46 19.61 12.91 4.72
C ASN A 46 19.34 11.40 4.73
N HIS A 47 19.83 10.66 3.73
CA HIS A 47 19.76 9.20 3.72
C HIS A 47 20.76 8.55 4.68
N ILE A 48 21.97 9.13 4.82
CA ILE A 48 23.06 8.59 5.66
C ILE A 48 22.85 8.90 7.16
N ASP A 49 22.35 10.10 7.51
CA ASP A 49 22.07 10.47 8.90
C ASP A 49 20.89 9.68 9.50
N ALA A 50 20.00 9.18 8.64
CA ALA A 50 18.92 8.28 9.01
C ALA A 50 19.43 6.86 9.37
N ASP A 51 20.54 6.43 8.76
CA ASP A 51 21.18 5.14 9.06
C ASP A 51 22.03 5.19 10.33
N SER A 52 22.76 6.29 10.56
CA SER A 52 23.68 6.40 11.71
C SER A 52 22.99 6.46 13.08
N ARG A 53 21.67 6.70 13.14
CA ARG A 53 20.89 6.74 14.40
C ARG A 53 20.23 5.41 14.77
N ARG A 54 20.35 4.37 13.94
CA ARG A 54 19.82 3.02 14.24
C ARG A 54 20.83 2.13 14.98
N ASP A 55 22.10 2.52 15.03
CA ASP A 55 23.16 1.81 15.75
C ASP A 55 23.29 2.30 17.21
N LEU A 56 22.28 1.99 18.03
CA LEU A 56 22.48 1.87 19.47
C LEU A 56 21.94 0.51 19.93
N PRO A 57 22.80 -0.39 20.43
CA PRO A 57 22.39 -1.76 20.72
C PRO A 57 21.51 -1.83 21.97
N ALA A 58 20.24 -2.21 21.80
CA ALA A 58 19.41 -2.67 22.91
C ALA A 58 19.78 -4.11 23.28
N GLN A 59 20.12 -4.32 24.56
CA GLN A 59 20.51 -5.62 25.12
C GLN A 59 19.41 -6.70 25.01
N PRO A 60 19.78 -7.97 24.77
CA PRO A 60 18.81 -9.06 24.60
C PRO A 60 18.33 -9.64 25.94
N THR A 61 17.01 -9.71 26.13
CA THR A 61 16.38 -10.55 27.17
C THR A 61 15.86 -11.86 26.57
N THR A 62 16.47 -12.97 26.99
CA THR A 62 16.11 -14.34 26.64
C THR A 62 14.93 -14.89 27.46
N ARG A 63 13.95 -15.58 26.83
CA ARG A 63 13.20 -16.78 27.35
C ARG A 63 12.02 -17.21 26.43
N PRO A 64 11.44 -18.42 26.55
CA PRO A 64 11.93 -19.67 25.95
C PRO A 64 10.90 -20.34 24.99
N THR A 65 11.38 -21.34 24.25
CA THR A 65 10.64 -22.13 23.25
C THR A 65 9.70 -23.17 23.85
N SER A 66 8.51 -23.34 23.26
CA SER A 66 7.77 -24.61 23.33
C SER A 66 7.36 -25.09 21.93
N ARG A 67 7.96 -26.20 21.52
CA ARG A 67 7.52 -27.05 20.39
C ARG A 67 6.18 -27.68 20.74
N LEU A 68 5.33 -27.97 19.74
CA LEU A 68 4.58 -29.22 19.63
C LEU A 68 3.94 -29.38 18.23
N LEU A 69 4.41 -30.45 17.57
CA LEU A 69 3.84 -31.39 16.58
C LEU A 69 2.54 -31.06 15.79
N ARG A 70 2.68 -31.17 14.45
CA ARG A 70 1.63 -31.33 13.43
C ARG A 70 0.93 -32.70 13.53
N PRO A 71 -0.27 -32.82 12.92
CA PRO A 71 -0.39 -33.76 11.80
C PRO A 71 -1.14 -33.17 10.59
N ALA A 72 -0.83 -33.76 9.43
CA ALA A 72 -1.29 -33.40 8.11
C ALA A 72 -2.67 -34.00 7.78
N LEU A 73 -3.47 -33.26 7.01
CA LEU A 73 -4.61 -33.79 6.26
C LEU A 73 -4.73 -33.02 4.93
N LEU A 74 -4.52 -33.76 3.84
CA LEU A 74 -4.68 -33.31 2.45
C LEU A 74 -6.16 -33.43 2.05
N VAL A 75 -6.77 -32.33 1.62
CA VAL A 75 -8.09 -32.29 0.95
C VAL A 75 -8.01 -31.22 -0.15
N PRO A 76 -8.60 -31.45 -1.34
CA PRO A 76 -8.29 -30.70 -2.56
C PRO A 76 -8.73 -29.22 -2.55
N VAL A 77 -7.94 -28.43 -3.27
CA VAL A 77 -8.01 -26.97 -3.44
C VAL A 77 -9.16 -26.58 -4.37
N SER A 78 -10.08 -25.75 -3.88
CA SER A 78 -10.98 -24.94 -4.71
C SER A 78 -10.54 -23.48 -4.62
N ALA A 79 -10.14 -22.89 -5.75
CA ALA A 79 -9.93 -21.45 -5.87
C ALA A 79 -11.28 -20.75 -5.66
N MET A 80 -11.45 -20.04 -4.55
CA MET A 80 -12.62 -19.18 -4.32
C MET A 80 -12.38 -17.85 -5.02
N ALA A 81 -12.99 -17.69 -6.20
CA ALA A 81 -13.20 -16.37 -6.76
C ALA A 81 -14.36 -15.72 -5.99
N LEU A 82 -14.09 -14.66 -5.22
CA LEU A 82 -15.13 -13.73 -4.78
C LEU A 82 -15.49 -12.85 -5.99
N ALA A 83 -16.23 -13.43 -6.94
CA ALA A 83 -16.84 -12.68 -8.02
C ALA A 83 -18.04 -11.93 -7.45
N GLY A 84 -17.88 -10.65 -7.15
CA GLY A 84 -18.99 -9.75 -6.84
C GLY A 84 -19.86 -9.54 -8.08
N ILE A 85 -20.87 -10.41 -8.27
CA ILE A 85 -22.04 -10.12 -9.10
C ILE A 85 -23.26 -10.37 -8.22
N LEU A 86 -23.74 -9.32 -7.55
CA LEU A 86 -25.08 -9.32 -6.95
C LEU A 86 -26.08 -8.84 -8.01
N ALA A 87 -26.57 -9.78 -8.80
CA ALA A 87 -27.74 -9.60 -9.66
C ALA A 87 -28.89 -10.47 -9.11
N GLY A 88 -29.95 -9.82 -8.64
CA GLY A 88 -31.17 -10.48 -8.18
C GLY A 88 -32.22 -9.48 -7.73
N GLY A 89 -32.99 -8.93 -8.68
CA GLY A 89 -34.15 -8.09 -8.43
C GLY A 89 -35.49 -8.83 -8.53
N LEU A 90 -36.47 -8.26 -7.80
CA LEU A 90 -37.94 -8.25 -7.97
C LEU A 90 -38.85 -9.28 -7.25
N ALA A 91 -39.38 -8.84 -6.11
CA ALA A 91 -40.78 -8.40 -5.81
C ALA A 91 -41.97 -9.38 -5.85
N LEU A 92 -42.77 -9.45 -4.75
CA LEU A 92 -44.05 -8.73 -4.53
C LEU A 92 -44.87 -9.20 -3.29
N GLY A 93 -45.48 -8.23 -2.59
CA GLY A 93 -46.71 -8.32 -1.78
C GLY A 93 -46.56 -8.69 -0.29
N THR A 94 -47.18 -8.06 0.72
CA THR A 94 -48.27 -7.06 0.81
C THR A 94 -48.27 -6.42 2.22
N ASP A 95 -48.62 -5.14 2.29
CA ASP A 95 -49.17 -4.35 3.41
C ASP A 95 -48.87 -4.72 4.87
N ASN A 96 -48.17 -3.80 5.57
CA ASN A 96 -48.76 -3.19 6.77
C ASN A 96 -48.12 -1.82 7.07
N GLU A 97 -48.97 -0.83 7.29
CA GLU A 97 -48.65 0.54 7.70
C GLU A 97 -48.08 0.59 9.14
N ASP A 98 -47.49 1.75 9.46
CA ASP A 98 -47.05 2.21 10.78
C ASP A 98 -45.76 1.62 11.38
N ARG A 99 -44.64 2.18 10.92
CA ARG A 99 -43.75 2.97 11.80
C ARG A 99 -42.83 3.84 10.96
N THR A 100 -43.25 5.08 10.75
CA THR A 100 -42.39 6.18 10.33
C THR A 100 -41.44 6.52 11.48
N THR A 101 -40.42 5.69 11.72
CA THR A 101 -39.17 6.19 12.27
C THR A 101 -38.41 6.78 11.10
N THR A 102 -38.61 8.08 10.89
CA THR A 102 -37.68 8.93 10.15
C THR A 102 -36.32 8.76 10.84
N ALA A 103 -35.53 7.80 10.36
CA ALA A 103 -34.11 7.76 10.63
C ALA A 103 -33.60 9.09 10.09
N THR A 104 -33.33 10.01 11.01
CA THR A 104 -32.58 11.21 10.72
C THR A 104 -31.23 10.68 10.25
N ALA A 105 -31.05 10.55 8.94
CA ALA A 105 -29.77 10.25 8.35
C ALA A 105 -28.81 11.29 8.94
N THR A 106 -27.88 10.82 9.77
CA THR A 106 -26.87 11.63 10.43
C THR A 106 -26.12 12.38 9.34
N GLN A 107 -26.57 13.61 9.05
CA GLN A 107 -25.96 14.42 8.00
C GLN A 107 -24.62 14.91 8.50
N GLY A 108 -23.56 14.39 7.92
CA GLY A 108 -22.18 14.68 8.27
C GLY A 108 -21.29 13.49 8.01
N THR A 109 -20.03 13.77 7.71
CA THR A 109 -19.00 12.80 7.33
C THR A 109 -18.83 11.64 8.30
N GLY A 110 -18.99 11.92 9.60
CA GLY A 110 -18.97 10.88 10.64
C GLY A 110 -20.13 9.88 10.48
N GLY A 111 -21.28 10.33 9.95
CA GLY A 111 -22.43 9.48 9.62
C GLY A 111 -22.11 8.50 8.49
N LEU A 112 -21.53 8.96 7.39
CA LEU A 112 -21.16 8.07 6.28
C LEU A 112 -20.09 7.05 6.69
N LEU A 113 -19.00 7.47 7.32
CA LEU A 113 -17.95 6.53 7.77
C LEU A 113 -18.46 5.57 8.85
N HIS A 114 -19.35 5.99 9.74
CA HIS A 114 -19.98 5.09 10.71
C HIS A 114 -20.91 4.07 10.03
N HIS A 115 -21.63 4.48 8.99
CA HIS A 115 -22.45 3.58 8.18
C HIS A 115 -21.59 2.54 7.44
N LEU A 116 -20.50 2.98 6.78
CA LEU A 116 -19.53 2.09 6.13
C LEU A 116 -18.92 1.10 7.13
N SER A 117 -18.62 1.55 8.36
CA SER A 117 -18.20 0.65 9.44
C SER A 117 -19.25 -0.39 9.79
N THR A 118 -20.53 -0.04 9.77
CA THR A 118 -21.63 -0.98 10.08
C THR A 118 -21.79 -2.01 8.97
N VAL A 119 -21.73 -1.58 7.71
CA VAL A 119 -21.76 -2.46 6.53
C VAL A 119 -20.56 -3.41 6.51
N ALA A 120 -19.36 -2.92 6.82
CA ALA A 120 -18.17 -3.76 6.86
C ALA A 120 -18.31 -4.94 7.84
N LEU A 121 -18.98 -4.74 8.98
CA LEU A 121 -19.19 -5.79 9.98
C LEU A 121 -20.16 -6.90 9.54
N THR A 122 -20.98 -6.67 8.51
CA THR A 122 -21.90 -7.69 7.98
C THR A 122 -21.26 -8.54 6.88
N SER A 123 -20.08 -8.16 6.41
CA SER A 123 -19.35 -8.87 5.36
C SER A 123 -18.77 -10.18 5.88
N GLU A 124 -18.80 -11.22 5.05
CA GLU A 124 -18.17 -12.50 5.36
C GLU A 124 -16.65 -12.38 5.29
N ALA A 125 -15.96 -12.85 6.33
CA ALA A 125 -14.50 -12.84 6.36
C ALA A 125 -13.96 -13.98 5.49
N PRO A 126 -13.18 -13.70 4.43
CA PRO A 126 -12.55 -14.78 3.69
C PRO A 126 -11.48 -15.48 4.52
N VAL A 127 -11.25 -16.76 4.19
CA VAL A 127 -10.12 -17.53 4.71
C VAL A 127 -8.94 -17.34 3.75
N VAL A 128 -7.86 -16.76 4.25
CA VAL A 128 -6.61 -16.53 3.50
C VAL A 128 -5.53 -17.38 4.12
N ARG A 129 -4.83 -18.19 3.32
CA ARG A 129 -3.69 -18.99 3.80
C ARG A 129 -2.37 -18.28 3.55
N ASP A 130 -1.37 -18.57 4.38
CA ASP A 130 0.00 -18.05 4.28
C ASP A 130 0.69 -18.33 2.93
N ASP A 131 0.26 -19.38 2.23
CA ASP A 131 0.82 -19.80 0.94
C ASP A 131 0.10 -19.17 -0.28
N GLN A 132 -0.87 -18.30 -0.04
CA GLN A 132 -1.66 -17.64 -1.07
C GLN A 132 -1.23 -16.19 -1.32
N PHE A 133 -1.87 -15.60 -2.33
CA PHE A 133 -1.69 -14.22 -2.74
C PHE A 133 -3.03 -13.51 -2.73
N LEU A 134 -3.03 -12.26 -2.26
CA LEU A 134 -4.13 -11.33 -2.52
C LEU A 134 -3.90 -10.71 -3.89
N TYR A 135 -4.86 -10.91 -4.79
CA TYR A 135 -4.89 -10.35 -6.11
C TYR A 135 -5.72 -9.06 -6.11
N THR A 136 -5.17 -7.99 -6.68
CA THR A 136 -5.88 -6.74 -6.94
C THR A 136 -5.69 -6.36 -8.41
N ARG A 137 -6.78 -6.06 -9.10
CA ARG A 137 -6.78 -5.42 -10.41
C ARG A 137 -7.39 -4.04 -10.31
N SER A 138 -6.66 -3.06 -10.80
CA SER A 138 -7.05 -1.65 -10.74
C SER A 138 -6.67 -0.91 -12.02
N LYS A 139 -7.29 0.26 -12.22
CA LYS A 139 -6.82 1.24 -13.21
C LYS A 139 -6.21 2.41 -12.47
N VAL A 140 -4.93 2.67 -12.75
CA VAL A 140 -4.13 3.67 -12.07
C VAL A 140 -3.73 4.77 -13.04
N ARG A 141 -3.80 6.00 -12.57
CA ARG A 141 -3.24 7.17 -13.25
C ARG A 141 -2.44 7.97 -12.25
N GLU A 142 -1.15 8.10 -12.50
CA GLU A 142 -0.24 8.85 -11.64
C GLU A 142 0.51 9.91 -12.41
N ALA A 143 1.05 10.88 -11.68
CA ALA A 143 1.81 11.96 -12.24
C ALA A 143 3.31 11.74 -12.01
N GLU A 144 4.08 11.81 -13.08
CA GLU A 144 5.53 11.71 -13.05
C GLU A 144 6.14 13.12 -13.00
N ILE A 145 7.04 13.36 -12.05
CA ILE A 145 7.81 14.60 -11.99
C ILE A 145 9.00 14.45 -12.92
N ARG A 146 8.95 15.14 -14.07
CA ARG A 146 10.05 15.17 -15.04
C ARG A 146 10.65 16.57 -15.10
N SER A 147 11.87 16.69 -14.60
CA SER A 147 12.78 17.84 -14.80
C SER A 147 12.22 19.24 -14.49
N ASP A 148 11.21 19.36 -13.60
CA ASP A 148 10.49 20.58 -13.15
C ASP A 148 8.98 20.59 -13.45
N LYS A 149 8.48 19.65 -14.24
CA LYS A 149 7.06 19.56 -14.61
C LYS A 149 6.44 18.23 -14.23
N THR A 150 5.23 18.31 -13.70
CA THR A 150 4.36 17.15 -13.50
C THR A 150 3.69 16.78 -14.82
N VAL A 151 3.96 15.57 -15.31
CA VAL A 151 3.32 14.99 -16.49
C VAL A 151 2.43 13.84 -16.03
N LEU A 152 1.15 13.90 -16.38
CA LEU A 152 0.21 12.85 -16.04
C LEU A 152 0.39 11.66 -16.99
N SER A 153 0.69 10.48 -16.44
CA SER A 153 0.82 9.26 -17.22
C SER A 153 -0.53 8.78 -17.74
N PRO A 154 -0.58 7.99 -18.83
CA PRO A 154 -1.82 7.40 -19.31
C PRO A 154 -2.49 6.54 -18.24
N LEU A 155 -3.82 6.45 -18.28
CA LEU A 155 -4.54 5.49 -17.44
C LEU A 155 -4.13 4.08 -17.82
N THR A 156 -3.62 3.34 -16.85
CA THR A 156 -3.02 2.03 -17.08
C THR A 156 -3.68 0.98 -16.19
N GLU A 157 -3.94 -0.18 -16.76
CA GLU A 157 -4.41 -1.33 -15.97
C GLU A 157 -3.21 -1.98 -15.26
N THR A 158 -3.38 -2.22 -13.97
CA THR A 158 -2.39 -2.83 -13.08
C THR A 158 -3.02 -4.02 -12.40
N GLU A 159 -2.35 -5.16 -12.47
CA GLU A 159 -2.66 -6.34 -11.65
C GLU A 159 -1.54 -6.52 -10.63
N SER A 160 -1.86 -6.90 -9.40
CA SER A 160 -0.86 -7.15 -8.36
C SER A 160 -1.19 -8.41 -7.58
N TRP A 161 -0.14 -9.08 -7.09
CA TRP A 161 -0.22 -10.28 -6.27
C TRP A 161 0.63 -10.08 -5.02
N ALA A 162 -0.03 -9.81 -3.90
CA ALA A 162 0.60 -9.61 -2.59
C ALA A 162 0.72 -10.94 -1.83
N PRO A 163 1.94 -11.45 -1.57
CA PRO A 163 2.15 -12.71 -0.85
C PRO A 163 1.70 -12.62 0.60
N GLN A 164 1.06 -13.68 1.09
CA GLN A 164 0.51 -13.75 2.45
C GLN A 164 1.42 -14.46 3.45
N ASP A 165 2.65 -14.83 3.02
CA ASP A 165 3.64 -15.45 3.90
C ASP A 165 3.97 -14.47 5.06
N PRO A 166 3.81 -14.91 6.32
CA PRO A 166 4.04 -14.05 7.48
C PRO A 166 5.53 -13.77 7.71
N ARG A 167 6.43 -14.56 7.11
CA ARG A 167 7.87 -14.37 7.26
C ARG A 167 8.36 -13.13 6.53
N PRO A 168 9.49 -12.54 6.92
CA PRO A 168 10.11 -11.47 6.14
C PRO A 168 10.51 -11.95 4.74
N LEU A 169 10.17 -11.17 3.71
CA LEU A 169 10.36 -11.55 2.29
C LEU A 169 11.27 -10.58 1.54
N LYS A 170 12.18 -11.12 0.73
CA LYS A 170 12.98 -10.32 -0.22
C LYS A 170 12.21 -9.95 -1.50
N LYS A 171 11.22 -10.77 -1.86
CA LYS A 171 10.28 -10.51 -2.96
C LYS A 171 8.92 -10.27 -2.34
N ILE A 172 8.48 -9.02 -2.35
CA ILE A 172 7.32 -8.54 -1.60
C ILE A 172 6.04 -8.50 -2.44
N GLY A 173 6.12 -8.82 -3.73
CA GLY A 173 4.96 -8.89 -4.61
C GLY A 173 5.33 -9.11 -6.07
N LEU A 174 4.32 -9.39 -6.88
CA LEU A 174 4.38 -9.31 -8.33
C LEU A 174 3.38 -8.24 -8.77
N THR A 175 3.78 -7.39 -9.70
CA THR A 175 2.89 -6.43 -10.36
C THR A 175 2.98 -6.64 -11.85
N ARG A 176 1.84 -6.60 -12.54
CA ARG A 176 1.76 -6.61 -14.00
C ARG A 176 1.18 -5.29 -14.48
N VAL A 177 1.94 -4.58 -15.30
CA VAL A 177 1.55 -3.30 -15.89
C VAL A 177 1.68 -3.44 -17.40
N ASN A 178 0.58 -3.22 -18.14
CA ASN A 178 0.57 -3.37 -19.61
C ASN A 178 1.16 -4.71 -20.11
N GLY A 179 0.86 -5.81 -19.41
CA GLY A 179 1.33 -7.15 -19.75
C GLY A 179 2.80 -7.44 -19.42
N LYS A 180 3.50 -6.53 -18.75
CA LYS A 180 4.87 -6.74 -18.27
C LYS A 180 4.88 -6.98 -16.77
N ASP A 181 5.53 -8.06 -16.38
CA ASP A 181 5.66 -8.47 -14.98
C ASP A 181 6.90 -7.82 -14.35
N GLU A 182 6.69 -7.20 -13.19
CA GLU A 182 7.72 -6.59 -12.36
C GLU A 182 7.62 -7.16 -10.95
N VAL A 183 8.77 -7.61 -10.43
CA VAL A 183 8.85 -8.14 -9.07
C VAL A 183 9.10 -6.98 -8.12
N GLY A 184 8.19 -6.79 -7.16
CA GLY A 184 8.43 -5.91 -6.01
C GLY A 184 9.50 -6.56 -5.12
N ASN A 185 10.58 -5.85 -4.86
CA ASN A 185 11.65 -6.31 -3.97
C ASN A 185 11.61 -5.55 -2.64
N ALA A 186 12.14 -6.18 -1.59
CA ALA A 186 12.44 -5.51 -0.35
C ALA A 186 13.35 -4.29 -0.61
N GLN A 187 13.26 -3.29 0.26
CA GLN A 187 14.10 -2.10 0.18
C GLN A 187 15.58 -2.49 0.19
N LEU A 188 16.41 -1.77 -0.57
CA LEU A 188 17.86 -1.97 -0.55
C LEU A 188 18.39 -1.84 0.89
N GLY A 189 19.19 -2.82 1.32
CA GLY A 189 19.71 -2.92 2.70
C GLY A 189 18.86 -3.80 3.63
N ASP A 190 17.71 -4.28 3.19
CA ASP A 190 16.90 -5.24 3.96
C ASP A 190 17.37 -6.69 3.70
N ASP A 191 18.51 -7.04 4.28
CA ASP A 191 19.16 -8.33 4.07
C ASP A 191 18.34 -9.53 4.58
N ASN A 192 17.47 -9.29 5.55
CA ASN A 192 16.59 -10.29 6.14
C ASN A 192 15.21 -10.35 5.45
N GLY A 193 14.89 -9.38 4.60
CA GLY A 193 13.62 -9.25 3.92
C GLY A 193 12.59 -8.46 4.73
N THR A 194 11.57 -7.98 4.03
CA THR A 194 10.60 -7.05 4.61
C THR A 194 9.53 -7.82 5.39
N PRO A 195 9.36 -7.56 6.70
CA PRO A 195 8.34 -8.21 7.52
C PRO A 195 6.92 -7.79 7.10
N ALA A 196 5.90 -8.49 7.60
CA ALA A 196 4.52 -8.04 7.43
C ALA A 196 4.33 -6.69 8.15
N GLY A 197 3.63 -5.75 7.50
CA GLY A 197 3.53 -4.37 7.99
C GLY A 197 2.83 -3.45 6.99
N LEU A 198 2.85 -2.14 7.25
CA LEU A 198 2.22 -1.15 6.36
C LEU A 198 2.81 -1.15 4.93
N SER A 199 4.10 -1.48 4.79
CA SER A 199 4.77 -1.62 3.49
C SER A 199 4.58 -2.98 2.81
N ARG A 200 4.09 -3.98 3.55
CA ARG A 200 3.80 -5.33 3.06
C ARG A 200 2.62 -5.92 3.87
N PRO A 201 1.39 -5.44 3.63
CA PRO A 201 0.24 -5.90 4.39
C PRO A 201 -0.07 -7.36 4.05
N THR A 202 -0.23 -8.17 5.08
CA THR A 202 -0.80 -9.52 5.00
C THR A 202 -2.13 -9.56 5.74
N TYR A 203 -3.04 -10.45 5.36
CA TYR A 203 -4.35 -10.59 5.98
C TYR A 203 -4.27 -10.86 7.48
N ASP A 204 -3.35 -11.73 7.91
CA ASP A 204 -3.13 -12.02 9.34
C ASP A 204 -2.58 -10.81 10.10
N TRP A 205 -1.63 -10.08 9.52
CA TRP A 205 -1.16 -8.82 10.10
C TRP A 205 -2.28 -7.78 10.20
N LEU A 206 -3.13 -7.64 9.17
CA LEU A 206 -4.31 -6.76 9.20
C LEU A 206 -5.30 -7.17 10.30
N ALA A 207 -5.47 -8.47 10.54
CA ALA A 207 -6.31 -9.01 11.60
C ALA A 207 -5.72 -8.78 13.01
N SER A 208 -4.40 -8.58 13.09
CA SER A 208 -3.68 -8.31 14.34
C SER A 208 -3.68 -6.83 14.76
N LEU A 209 -4.13 -5.93 13.88
CA LEU A 209 -4.19 -4.50 14.18
C LEU A 209 -5.14 -4.18 15.36
N PRO A 210 -4.91 -3.07 16.08
CA PRO A 210 -5.82 -2.63 17.14
C PRO A 210 -7.27 -2.55 16.64
N THR A 211 -8.20 -3.02 17.47
CA THR A 211 -9.64 -3.04 17.15
C THR A 211 -10.39 -1.85 17.76
N ASP A 212 -9.72 -1.08 18.63
CA ASP A 212 -10.20 0.23 19.05
C ASP A 212 -9.77 1.30 18.03
N PRO A 213 -10.67 2.17 17.57
CA PRO A 213 -10.36 3.15 16.53
C PRO A 213 -9.33 4.19 16.94
N ASP A 214 -9.29 4.59 18.22
CA ASP A 214 -8.34 5.60 18.70
C ASP A 214 -6.95 4.98 18.87
N GLU A 215 -6.87 3.73 19.35
CA GLU A 215 -5.63 2.96 19.38
C GLU A 215 -5.08 2.70 17.98
N LEU A 216 -5.94 2.32 17.02
CA LEU A 216 -5.54 2.12 15.63
C LEU A 216 -5.03 3.42 15.01
N LEU A 217 -5.73 4.53 15.24
CA LEU A 217 -5.31 5.84 14.74
C LEU A 217 -3.96 6.27 15.33
N ALA A 218 -3.73 6.05 16.63
CA ALA A 218 -2.45 6.31 17.28
C ALA A 218 -1.33 5.41 16.73
N TYR A 219 -1.63 4.13 16.49
CA TYR A 219 -0.71 3.20 15.84
C TYR A 219 -0.31 3.70 14.44
N LEU A 220 -1.27 4.09 13.60
CA LEU A 220 -0.98 4.58 12.26
C LEU A 220 -0.13 5.86 12.28
N ARG A 221 -0.47 6.86 13.12
CA ARG A 221 0.31 8.11 13.26
C ARG A 221 1.78 7.89 13.63
N THR A 222 2.09 6.78 14.31
CA THR A 222 3.46 6.44 14.72
C THR A 222 4.22 5.61 13.69
N HIS A 223 3.52 4.87 12.82
CA HIS A 223 4.12 3.90 11.91
C HIS A 223 4.09 4.31 10.43
N VAL A 224 3.27 5.29 10.03
CA VAL A 224 3.33 5.81 8.65
C VAL A 224 4.69 6.46 8.37
N ARG A 225 5.13 6.36 7.11
CA ARG A 225 6.32 7.05 6.65
C ARG A 225 6.05 8.55 6.65
N LYS A 226 6.79 9.29 7.47
CA LYS A 226 6.64 10.74 7.58
C LYS A 226 7.26 11.43 6.37
N ASP A 227 6.46 12.28 5.73
CA ASP A 227 6.97 13.38 4.92
C ASP A 227 7.09 14.60 5.85
N ALA A 228 8.22 15.30 5.82
CA ALA A 228 8.46 16.44 6.70
C ALA A 228 7.54 17.63 6.39
N GLU A 229 7.03 17.72 5.16
CA GLU A 229 6.23 18.85 4.69
C GLU A 229 4.72 18.61 4.78
N GLN A 230 4.29 17.34 4.82
CA GLN A 230 2.89 16.93 4.85
C GLN A 230 2.39 16.77 6.30
N GLU A 231 1.13 17.12 6.54
CA GLU A 231 0.45 16.86 7.81
C GLU A 231 0.33 15.35 8.07
N ILE A 232 0.69 14.91 9.28
CA ILE A 232 0.61 13.49 9.66
C ILE A 232 -0.79 12.90 9.47
N ASP A 233 -1.83 13.68 9.74
CA ASP A 233 -3.22 13.27 9.58
C ASP A 233 -3.58 13.09 8.09
N GLN A 234 -2.93 13.80 7.17
CA GLN A 234 -3.07 13.58 5.72
C GLN A 234 -2.43 12.25 5.33
N THR A 235 -1.20 12.01 5.78
CA THR A 235 -0.46 10.77 5.50
C THR A 235 -1.21 9.56 6.05
N VAL A 236 -1.79 9.66 7.26
CA VAL A 236 -2.59 8.59 7.86
C VAL A 236 -3.88 8.37 7.08
N PHE A 237 -4.56 9.43 6.65
CA PHE A 237 -5.72 9.30 5.77
C PHE A 237 -5.33 8.56 4.49
N GLU A 238 -4.31 9.01 3.77
CA GLU A 238 -3.83 8.33 2.55
C GLU A 238 -3.47 6.84 2.80
N GLN A 239 -2.80 6.54 3.91
CA GLN A 239 -2.48 5.17 4.29
C GLN A 239 -3.74 4.31 4.53
N ILE A 240 -4.78 4.84 5.18
CA ILE A 240 -6.05 4.13 5.35
C ILE A 240 -6.66 3.83 3.98
N GLY A 241 -6.66 4.81 3.06
CA GLY A 241 -7.14 4.62 1.68
C GLY A 241 -6.42 3.49 0.94
N VAL A 242 -5.09 3.41 1.08
CA VAL A 242 -4.29 2.31 0.50
C VAL A 242 -4.72 0.95 1.06
N LEU A 243 -4.99 0.84 2.37
CA LEU A 243 -5.44 -0.41 2.98
C LEU A 243 -6.87 -0.80 2.53
N LEU A 244 -7.75 0.19 2.32
CA LEU A 244 -9.12 -0.02 1.83
C LEU A 244 -9.18 -0.53 0.38
N GLY A 245 -8.16 -0.23 -0.44
CA GLY A 245 -8.00 -0.74 -1.81
C GLY A 245 -7.56 -2.21 -1.90
N GLY A 246 -7.83 -3.02 -0.89
CA GLY A 246 -7.46 -4.43 -0.83
C GLY A 246 -8.46 -5.28 -0.05
N VAL A 247 -8.11 -6.55 0.16
CA VAL A 247 -8.94 -7.48 0.95
C VAL A 247 -8.63 -7.31 2.45
N LEU A 248 -9.64 -6.93 3.22
CA LEU A 248 -9.52 -6.66 4.65
C LEU A 248 -10.37 -7.62 5.50
N PRO A 249 -9.92 -8.01 6.70
CA PRO A 249 -10.79 -8.58 7.70
C PRO A 249 -11.95 -7.60 8.02
N PRO A 250 -13.21 -8.05 8.08
CA PRO A 250 -14.39 -7.19 8.35
C PRO A 250 -14.25 -6.25 9.53
N LYS A 251 -13.72 -6.76 10.66
CA LYS A 251 -13.49 -5.96 11.88
C LYS A 251 -12.41 -4.89 11.69
N THR A 252 -11.36 -5.19 10.92
CA THR A 252 -10.30 -4.24 10.61
C THR A 252 -10.82 -3.13 9.70
N ALA A 253 -11.58 -3.47 8.65
CA ALA A 253 -12.22 -2.48 7.78
C ALA A 253 -13.16 -1.55 8.57
N ALA A 254 -14.00 -2.11 9.44
CA ALA A 254 -14.88 -1.33 10.31
C ALA A 254 -14.10 -0.35 11.22
N THR A 255 -13.00 -0.82 11.81
CA THR A 255 -12.15 0.00 12.69
C THR A 255 -11.42 1.09 11.91
N LEU A 256 -10.95 0.81 10.69
CA LEU A 256 -10.35 1.80 9.79
C LEU A 256 -11.33 2.93 9.45
N TYR A 257 -12.60 2.62 9.14
CA TYR A 257 -13.61 3.65 8.88
C TYR A 257 -13.88 4.52 10.11
N ARG A 258 -13.98 3.92 11.29
CA ARG A 258 -14.16 4.65 12.56
C ARG A 258 -12.93 5.51 12.89
N ALA A 259 -11.73 4.98 12.70
CA ALA A 259 -10.48 5.73 12.89
C ALA A 259 -10.40 6.92 11.93
N ALA A 260 -10.76 6.73 10.65
CA ALA A 260 -10.81 7.80 9.66
C ALA A 260 -11.80 8.92 10.04
N ALA A 261 -12.93 8.57 10.66
CA ALA A 261 -13.91 9.56 11.13
C ALA A 261 -13.35 10.45 12.25
N ASN A 262 -12.37 9.95 13.01
CA ASN A 262 -11.70 10.69 14.09
C ASN A 262 -10.52 11.55 13.58
N ILE A 263 -10.20 11.52 12.29
CA ILE A 263 -9.15 12.35 11.71
C ILE A 263 -9.67 13.79 11.50
N PRO A 264 -9.02 14.81 12.07
CA PRO A 264 -9.37 16.21 11.82
C PRO A 264 -9.36 16.56 10.33
N GLY A 265 -10.40 17.27 9.88
CA GLY A 265 -10.50 17.77 8.51
C GLY A 265 -11.06 16.78 7.49
N VAL A 266 -11.50 15.58 7.92
CA VAL A 266 -12.22 14.62 7.07
C VAL A 266 -13.66 15.09 6.84
N LYS A 267 -14.03 15.24 5.57
CA LYS A 267 -15.32 15.79 5.10
C LYS A 267 -15.93 14.95 3.98
N GLU A 268 -17.25 14.97 3.83
CA GLU A 268 -17.90 14.39 2.65
C GLU A 268 -17.47 15.13 1.37
N ALA A 269 -17.44 14.40 0.27
CA ALA A 269 -17.05 14.88 -1.06
C ALA A 269 -18.02 14.31 -2.11
N PRO A 270 -19.25 14.86 -2.23
CA PRO A 270 -20.32 14.27 -3.05
C PRO A 270 -19.97 14.18 -4.55
N ASP A 271 -19.05 15.03 -5.02
CA ASP A 271 -18.60 15.07 -6.41
C ASP A 271 -17.35 14.20 -6.69
N ALA A 272 -16.89 13.42 -5.69
CA ALA A 272 -15.70 12.60 -5.81
C ALA A 272 -15.87 11.52 -6.89
N LYS A 273 -14.79 11.30 -7.65
CA LYS A 273 -14.74 10.33 -8.76
C LYS A 273 -13.45 9.55 -8.74
N ASP A 274 -13.55 8.27 -9.07
CA ASP A 274 -12.40 7.39 -9.22
C ASP A 274 -11.67 7.63 -10.56
N ALA A 275 -10.63 6.84 -10.84
CA ALA A 275 -9.82 7.01 -12.06
C ALA A 275 -10.56 6.79 -13.38
N ILE A 276 -11.69 6.10 -13.38
CA ILE A 276 -12.52 5.87 -14.58
C ILE A 276 -13.78 6.74 -14.63
N GLY A 277 -13.97 7.61 -13.64
CA GLY A 277 -15.06 8.58 -13.58
C GLY A 277 -16.34 8.10 -12.91
N ARG A 278 -16.33 6.94 -12.23
CA ARG A 278 -17.47 6.48 -11.42
C ARG A 278 -17.67 7.48 -10.29
N THR A 279 -18.91 7.94 -10.12
CA THR A 279 -19.28 8.87 -9.04
C THR A 279 -19.95 8.07 -7.93
N GLY A 280 -19.45 8.20 -6.71
CA GLY A 280 -19.85 7.39 -5.56
C GLY A 280 -20.34 8.21 -4.38
N LEU A 281 -20.32 7.60 -3.20
CA LEU A 281 -20.31 8.29 -1.91
C LEU A 281 -18.86 8.70 -1.64
N GLY A 282 -18.60 9.99 -1.43
CA GLY A 282 -17.23 10.48 -1.33
C GLY A 282 -16.84 10.95 0.07
N ILE A 283 -15.59 10.69 0.44
CA ILE A 283 -14.95 11.18 1.67
C ILE A 283 -13.62 11.83 1.26
N ALA A 284 -13.24 12.94 1.87
CA ALA A 284 -12.01 13.63 1.54
C ALA A 284 -11.34 14.26 2.74
N ARG A 285 -10.01 14.37 2.66
CA ARG A 285 -9.20 15.18 3.55
C ARG A 285 -8.30 16.08 2.72
N GLU A 286 -8.10 17.30 3.21
CA GLU A 286 -7.21 18.27 2.60
C GLU A 286 -6.18 18.75 3.61
N ASP A 287 -4.91 18.62 3.26
CA ASP A 287 -3.83 19.34 3.91
C ASP A 287 -3.74 20.73 3.28
N THR A 288 -4.40 21.70 3.92
CA THR A 288 -4.43 23.07 3.40
C THR A 288 -3.05 23.73 3.46
N LYS A 289 -2.13 23.28 4.32
CA LYS A 289 -0.79 23.85 4.44
C LYS A 289 0.09 23.38 3.29
N HIS A 290 0.18 22.07 3.10
CA HIS A 290 0.97 21.46 2.03
C HIS A 290 0.32 21.64 0.64
N GLY A 291 -1.01 21.76 0.60
CA GLY A 291 -1.78 22.03 -0.62
C GLY A 291 -2.18 20.77 -1.39
N ASP A 292 -2.48 19.69 -0.69
CA ASP A 292 -2.94 18.41 -1.26
C ASP A 292 -4.32 18.05 -0.73
N ARG A 293 -5.11 17.42 -1.60
CA ARG A 293 -6.40 16.85 -1.24
C ARG A 293 -6.52 15.44 -1.77
N THR A 294 -6.95 14.54 -0.89
CA THR A 294 -7.22 13.14 -1.20
C THR A 294 -8.70 12.87 -1.01
N GLU A 295 -9.29 12.18 -1.98
CA GLU A 295 -10.70 11.78 -2.01
C GLU A 295 -10.79 10.25 -2.14
N TRP A 296 -11.70 9.63 -1.42
CA TRP A 296 -12.11 8.24 -1.55
C TRP A 296 -13.50 8.19 -2.16
N VAL A 297 -13.77 7.14 -2.92
CA VAL A 297 -15.05 6.92 -3.58
C VAL A 297 -15.56 5.54 -3.22
N PHE A 298 -16.80 5.46 -2.75
CA PHE A 298 -17.49 4.21 -2.44
C PHE A 298 -18.70 4.03 -3.35
N ASP A 299 -19.04 2.79 -3.65
CA ASP A 299 -20.24 2.49 -4.42
C ASP A 299 -21.50 2.88 -3.62
N LYS A 300 -22.57 3.25 -4.33
CA LYS A 300 -23.82 3.68 -3.69
C LYS A 300 -24.71 2.51 -3.29
N ASP A 301 -24.55 1.38 -3.97
CA ASP A 301 -25.43 0.22 -3.84
C ASP A 301 -24.85 -0.78 -2.84
N ASP A 302 -23.57 -1.14 -3.00
CA ASP A 302 -22.90 -2.15 -2.16
C ASP A 302 -21.83 -1.60 -1.21
N TYR A 303 -21.58 -0.29 -1.23
CA TYR A 303 -20.61 0.40 -0.37
C TYR A 303 -19.15 -0.07 -0.54
N SER A 304 -18.84 -0.80 -1.60
CA SER A 304 -17.47 -1.20 -1.92
C SER A 304 -16.58 0.01 -2.20
N PHE A 305 -15.30 -0.09 -1.85
CA PHE A 305 -14.31 0.94 -2.16
C PHE A 305 -14.01 0.93 -3.67
N LEU A 306 -14.37 2.00 -4.37
CA LEU A 306 -14.19 2.13 -5.82
C LEU A 306 -12.81 2.68 -6.19
N GLY A 307 -12.13 3.36 -5.28
CA GLY A 307 -10.81 3.95 -5.53
C GLY A 307 -10.60 5.27 -4.82
N SER A 308 -9.50 5.92 -5.17
CA SER A 308 -9.08 7.19 -4.57
C SER A 308 -8.52 8.15 -5.61
N ARG A 309 -8.44 9.43 -5.24
CA ARG A 309 -7.83 10.46 -6.06
C ARG A 309 -7.08 11.44 -5.17
N GLN A 310 -5.88 11.84 -5.58
CA GLN A 310 -5.08 12.88 -4.95
C GLN A 310 -4.74 13.97 -5.96
N TYR A 311 -4.91 15.23 -5.58
CA TYR A 311 -4.58 16.36 -6.44
C TYR A 311 -4.13 17.58 -5.64
N ARG A 312 -3.41 18.49 -6.31
CA ARG A 312 -2.99 19.76 -5.75
C ARG A 312 -4.17 20.70 -5.54
N THR A 313 -4.29 21.29 -4.36
CA THR A 313 -5.19 22.42 -4.10
C THR A 313 -4.47 23.77 -4.14
N LYS A 314 -3.13 23.76 -4.13
CA LYS A 314 -2.28 24.95 -4.29
C LYS A 314 -1.18 24.72 -5.33
N ASP A 315 -0.75 25.83 -5.94
CA ASP A 315 0.45 25.86 -6.77
C ASP A 315 1.68 25.39 -5.98
N ALA A 316 2.50 24.58 -6.64
CA ALA A 316 3.81 24.11 -6.20
C ALA A 316 4.81 24.27 -7.36
N PRO A 317 6.13 24.25 -7.09
CA PRO A 317 7.15 24.34 -8.14
C PRO A 317 6.96 23.31 -9.27
N TYR A 318 6.46 22.12 -8.95
CA TYR A 318 6.28 21.01 -9.89
C TYR A 318 4.87 20.90 -10.48
N ALA A 319 3.85 21.54 -9.90
CA ALA A 319 2.44 21.33 -10.27
C ALA A 319 1.54 22.54 -9.95
N LYS A 320 0.52 22.78 -10.76
CA LYS A 320 -0.46 23.85 -10.51
C LYS A 320 -1.62 23.35 -9.64
N ALA A 321 -2.33 24.27 -9.00
CA ALA A 321 -3.59 23.92 -8.36
C ALA A 321 -4.53 23.23 -9.38
N GLY A 322 -5.18 22.15 -8.95
CA GLY A 322 -6.00 21.27 -9.78
C GLY A 322 -5.24 20.17 -10.51
N THR A 323 -3.90 20.16 -10.50
CA THR A 323 -3.11 19.07 -11.09
C THR A 323 -3.36 17.77 -10.33
N LEU A 324 -3.82 16.75 -11.06
CA LEU A 324 -3.96 15.39 -10.57
C LEU A 324 -2.58 14.79 -10.30
N LEU A 325 -2.37 14.23 -9.11
CA LEU A 325 -1.14 13.56 -8.71
C LEU A 325 -1.28 12.04 -8.81
N TYR A 326 -2.42 11.52 -8.37
CA TYR A 326 -2.69 10.09 -8.31
C TYR A 326 -4.19 9.83 -8.41
N SER A 327 -4.59 8.73 -9.04
CA SER A 327 -5.97 8.28 -9.11
C SER A 327 -6.03 6.77 -9.32
N THR A 328 -6.90 6.09 -8.59
CA THR A 328 -7.18 4.66 -8.74
C THR A 328 -8.65 4.40 -8.99
N ALA A 329 -8.92 3.31 -9.69
CA ALA A 329 -10.22 2.67 -9.75
C ALA A 329 -10.01 1.18 -9.48
N GLU A 330 -10.55 0.68 -8.36
CA GLU A 330 -10.53 -0.74 -8.03
C GLU A 330 -11.54 -1.48 -8.91
N MET A 331 -11.07 -2.56 -9.55
CA MET A 331 -11.84 -3.34 -10.50
C MET A 331 -12.17 -4.72 -9.96
N GLU A 332 -11.22 -5.37 -9.28
CA GLU A 332 -11.39 -6.74 -8.79
C GLU A 332 -10.40 -7.08 -7.68
N HIS A 333 -10.88 -7.85 -6.70
CA HIS A 333 -10.10 -8.44 -5.62
C HIS A 333 -10.34 -9.95 -5.57
N ALA A 334 -9.29 -10.73 -5.30
CA ALA A 334 -9.41 -12.17 -5.13
C ALA A 334 -8.29 -12.76 -4.27
N ILE A 335 -8.45 -14.02 -3.87
CA ILE A 335 -7.41 -14.83 -3.25
C ILE A 335 -7.01 -15.90 -4.26
N VAL A 336 -5.72 -15.98 -4.58
CA VAL A 336 -5.20 -16.93 -5.58
C VAL A 336 -4.02 -17.72 -5.02
N ASP A 337 -3.77 -18.90 -5.56
CA ASP A 337 -2.75 -19.81 -5.03
C ASP A 337 -1.34 -19.50 -5.55
N LYS A 338 -1.21 -18.68 -6.60
CA LYS A 338 0.09 -18.37 -7.23
C LYS A 338 0.17 -16.92 -7.69
N ALA A 339 1.34 -16.32 -7.54
CA ALA A 339 1.67 -15.06 -8.21
C ALA A 339 1.49 -15.20 -9.73
N GLY A 340 0.86 -14.20 -10.35
CA GLY A 340 0.60 -14.16 -11.80
C GLY A 340 -0.67 -14.90 -12.22
N GLN A 341 -1.36 -15.58 -11.30
CA GLN A 341 -2.65 -16.22 -11.56
C GLN A 341 -3.78 -15.18 -11.58
N VAL A 342 -4.49 -15.09 -12.70
CA VAL A 342 -5.70 -14.27 -12.82
C VAL A 342 -6.90 -15.08 -12.30
N PRO A 343 -7.80 -14.50 -11.49
CA PRO A 343 -9.02 -15.18 -11.05
C PRO A 343 -9.86 -15.67 -12.22
N GLY A 344 -10.48 -16.85 -12.09
CA GLY A 344 -11.35 -17.41 -13.12
C GLY A 344 -10.66 -17.93 -14.39
N LYS A 345 -9.36 -17.69 -14.60
CA LYS A 345 -8.59 -18.29 -15.70
C LYS A 345 -7.94 -19.60 -15.22
N ALA A 346 -8.32 -20.73 -15.82
CA ALA A 346 -7.63 -21.99 -15.56
C ALA A 346 -6.14 -21.86 -15.92
N PRO A 347 -5.21 -22.45 -15.15
CA PRO A 347 -3.79 -22.37 -15.48
C PRO A 347 -3.58 -22.98 -16.88
N GLU A 348 -2.99 -22.20 -17.80
CA GLU A 348 -2.57 -22.71 -19.10
C GLU A 348 -1.63 -23.88 -18.86
N SER A 349 -2.10 -25.10 -19.16
CA SER A 349 -1.28 -26.28 -19.15
C SER A 349 -0.15 -26.04 -20.13
N THR A 350 1.07 -25.88 -19.63
CA THR A 350 2.27 -25.85 -20.46
C THR A 350 2.41 -27.23 -21.08
N GLY A 351 1.79 -27.41 -22.25
CA GLY A 351 1.90 -28.61 -23.05
C GLY A 351 3.36 -28.77 -23.42
N LYS A 352 4.04 -29.73 -22.77
CA LYS A 352 5.28 -30.29 -23.29
C LYS A 352 4.98 -30.79 -24.71
N GLN A 353 5.46 -30.07 -25.72
CA GLN A 353 5.72 -30.69 -27.02
C GLN A 353 6.78 -31.77 -26.78
N GLN A 354 6.32 -33.02 -26.74
CA GLN A 354 7.20 -34.16 -26.94
C GLN A 354 7.70 -34.11 -28.38
N ALA A 355 9.03 -34.19 -28.51
CA ALA A 355 9.73 -34.41 -29.76
C ALA A 355 9.22 -35.67 -30.45
N GLY A 356 9.05 -35.57 -31.77
CA GLY A 356 8.97 -36.68 -32.71
C GLY A 356 10.10 -36.54 -33.71
#